data_AF-A0A3N5LNJ8-F1
#
_entry.id   AF-A0A3N5LNJ8-F1
#
_cell.length_a   1.000
_cell.length_b   1.000
_cell.length_c   1.000
_cell.angle_alpha   90.00
_cell.angle_beta   90.00
_cell.angle_gamma   90.00
#
_symmetry.space_group_name_H-M   'P 1'
#
loop_
_entity.id
_entity.type
_entity.pdbx_description
1 polymer ?
#
loop_
_entity_poly.entity_id
_entity_poly.type
_entity_poly.pdbx_seq_one_letter_code
_entity_poly.pdbx_strand_id
1 'polypeptide(L)'
;MTISATKSDPATRRGWRAWLGGFFTSDIGLKWMMALSGVGLLLYVLAHMVGNLKVFISPEEINLYGEALRDLGGHLFPKTSVLWVLRIGLIAAFAIHIGAAVILTRRNVDARGRIRYHAKRQYLAADFASRTMRWTG
;
A
#
# COMPACT_ATOMS: atom_id res chain seq x y z
N MET A 1 22.51 -56.96 0.30
CA MET A 1 22.82 -55.58 -0.13
C MET A 1 21.54 -54.76 0.04
N THR A 2 21.34 -54.20 1.23
CA THR A 2 20.10 -53.48 1.62
C THR A 2 20.30 -51.99 1.38
N ILE A 3 19.45 -51.40 0.53
CA ILE A 3 19.48 -49.96 0.24
C ILE A 3 18.73 -49.25 1.37
N SER A 4 19.47 -48.55 2.23
CA SER A 4 18.89 -47.68 3.27
C SER A 4 18.40 -46.40 2.62
N ALA A 5 17.08 -46.23 2.54
CA ALA A 5 16.43 -45.01 2.07
C ALA A 5 16.44 -43.97 3.20
N THR A 6 17.34 -43.00 3.11
CA THR A 6 17.37 -41.83 4.00
C THR A 6 16.18 -40.93 3.67
N LYS A 7 15.13 -41.04 4.49
CA LYS A 7 13.98 -40.11 4.49
C LYS A 7 14.51 -38.71 4.79
N SER A 8 14.52 -37.83 3.79
CA SER A 8 14.84 -36.42 3.98
C SER A 8 13.71 -35.76 4.78
N ASP A 9 14.04 -35.36 6.00
CA ASP A 9 13.18 -34.64 6.93
C ASP A 9 12.94 -33.20 6.41
N PRO A 10 11.70 -32.75 6.14
CA PRO A 10 11.43 -31.42 5.60
C PRO A 10 11.53 -30.30 6.67
N ALA A 11 12.00 -30.59 7.89
CA ALA A 11 12.00 -29.65 9.00
C ALA A 11 13.24 -28.71 9.07
N THR A 12 13.90 -28.40 7.94
CA THR A 12 15.07 -27.51 7.94
C THR A 12 14.69 -26.02 7.78
N ARG A 13 14.57 -25.37 8.95
CA ARG A 13 15.02 -23.98 9.22
C ARG A 13 14.35 -22.84 8.43
N ARG A 14 13.07 -22.54 8.70
CA ARG A 14 12.54 -21.19 8.47
C ARG A 14 12.78 -20.31 9.69
N GLY A 15 13.90 -19.59 9.71
CA GLY A 15 14.17 -18.56 10.71
C GLY A 15 13.14 -17.42 10.67
N TRP A 16 13.04 -16.63 11.74
CA TRP A 16 12.12 -15.49 11.87
C TRP A 16 12.16 -14.50 10.69
N ARG A 17 13.32 -14.36 10.02
CA ARG A 17 13.49 -13.58 8.78
C ARG A 17 12.77 -14.17 7.56
N ALA A 18 12.68 -15.50 7.47
CA ALA A 18 11.94 -16.20 6.42
C ALA A 18 10.43 -16.23 6.71
N TRP A 19 10.02 -16.14 7.98
CA TRP A 19 8.62 -15.96 8.37
C TRP A 19 8.14 -14.51 8.15
N LEU A 20 8.91 -13.51 8.58
CA LEU A 20 8.62 -12.09 8.29
C LEU A 20 8.76 -11.77 6.80
N GLY A 21 9.87 -12.15 6.17
CA GLY A 21 10.06 -11.98 4.72
C GLY A 21 9.06 -12.77 3.88
N GLY A 22 8.64 -13.95 4.35
CA GLY A 22 7.58 -14.74 3.75
C GLY A 22 6.20 -14.09 3.87
N PHE A 23 5.92 -13.43 5.00
CA PHE A 23 4.66 -12.70 5.18
C PHE A 23 4.56 -11.50 4.24
N PHE A 24 5.61 -10.68 4.13
CA PHE A 24 5.64 -9.54 3.21
C PHE A 24 5.66 -9.93 1.72
N THR A 25 6.05 -11.17 1.40
CA THR A 25 6.01 -11.71 0.03
C THR A 25 4.75 -12.54 -0.27
N SER A 26 3.96 -12.86 0.76
CA SER A 26 2.70 -13.59 0.61
C SER A 26 1.61 -12.73 -0.04
N ASP A 27 0.66 -13.37 -0.72
CA ASP A 27 -0.49 -12.66 -1.32
C ASP A 27 -1.36 -11.97 -0.27
N ILE A 28 -1.41 -12.50 0.95
CA ILE A 28 -2.16 -11.89 2.05
C ILE A 28 -1.47 -10.62 2.54
N GLY A 29 -0.14 -10.67 2.74
CA GLY A 29 0.65 -9.53 3.19
C GLY A 29 0.63 -8.39 2.18
N LEU A 30 0.76 -8.69 0.89
CA LEU A 30 0.67 -7.69 -0.17
C LEU A 30 -0.70 -7.01 -0.23
N LYS A 31 -1.79 -7.73 0.00
CA LYS A 31 -3.14 -7.13 0.07
C LYS A 31 -3.28 -6.19 1.27
N TRP A 32 -2.77 -6.59 2.43
CA TRP A 32 -2.75 -5.73 3.61
C TRP A 32 -1.92 -4.46 3.39
N MET A 33 -0.73 -4.60 2.80
CA MET A 33 0.12 -3.45 2.44
C MET A 33 -0.58 -2.52 1.45
N MET A 34 -1.22 -3.07 0.41
CA MET A 34 -1.99 -2.31 -0.57
C MET A 34 -3.16 -1.55 0.06
N ALA A 35 -3.91 -2.20 0.95
CA ALA A 35 -5.05 -1.59 1.62
C ALA A 35 -4.64 -0.49 2.59
N LEU A 36 -3.66 -0.74 3.47
CA LEU A 36 -3.21 0.23 4.46
C LEU A 36 -2.55 1.46 3.81
N SER A 37 -1.71 1.23 2.80
CA SER A 37 -1.12 2.34 2.03
C SER A 37 -2.19 3.14 1.28
N GLY A 38 -3.18 2.48 0.68
CA GLY A 38 -4.29 3.15 0.00
C GLY A 38 -5.13 4.02 0.94
N VAL A 39 -5.47 3.52 2.12
CA VAL A 39 -6.19 4.30 3.14
C VAL A 39 -5.36 5.51 3.59
N GLY A 40 -4.06 5.33 3.82
CA GLY A 40 -3.17 6.44 4.19
C GLY A 40 -3.11 7.53 3.12
N LEU A 41 -2.96 7.15 1.85
CA LEU A 41 -2.95 8.09 0.72
C LEU A 41 -4.30 8.79 0.55
N LEU A 42 -5.42 8.09 0.73
CA LEU A 42 -6.75 8.68 0.67
C LEU A 42 -6.94 9.75 1.75
N LEU A 43 -6.57 9.44 3.00
CA LEU A 43 -6.64 10.39 4.11
C LEU A 43 -5.78 11.62 3.83
N TYR A 44 -4.58 11.43 3.27
CA TYR A 44 -3.73 12.53 2.85
C TYR A 44 -4.39 13.40 1.78
N VAL A 45 -5.01 12.81 0.74
CA VAL A 45 -5.71 13.57 -0.29
C VAL A 45 -6.83 14.40 0.31
N LEU A 46 -7.62 13.85 1.23
CA LEU A 46 -8.67 14.60 1.92
C LEU A 46 -8.11 15.79 2.72
N ALA A 47 -7.09 15.54 3.54
CA ALA A 47 -6.43 16.60 4.32
C ALA A 47 -5.79 17.67 3.41
N HIS A 48 -5.18 17.24 2.30
CA HIS A 48 -4.59 18.12 1.31
C HIS A 48 -5.65 19.00 0.63
N MET A 49 -6.79 18.41 0.28
CA MET A 49 -7.90 19.17 -0.30
C MET A 49 -8.47 20.18 0.69
N VAL A 50 -8.63 19.83 1.97
CA VAL A 50 -9.05 20.79 3.01
C VAL A 50 -8.05 21.95 3.12
N GLY A 51 -6.74 21.65 3.11
CA GLY A 51 -5.71 22.69 3.10
C GLY A 51 -5.79 23.60 1.87
N ASN A 52 -6.01 23.04 0.68
CA ASN A 52 -6.15 23.82 -0.56
C ASN A 52 -7.43 24.66 -0.59
N LEU A 53 -8.51 24.19 0.03
CA LEU A 53 -9.76 24.96 0.10
C LEU A 53 -9.60 26.26 0.89
N LYS A 54 -8.67 26.31 1.86
CA LYS A 54 -8.36 27.56 2.59
C LYS A 54 -7.87 28.68 1.68
N VAL A 55 -7.32 28.38 0.49
CA VAL A 55 -6.96 29.39 -0.53
C VAL A 55 -8.17 30.26 -0.90
N PHE A 56 -9.37 29.68 -0.95
CA PHE A 56 -10.59 30.38 -1.37
C PHE A 56 -11.24 31.19 -0.25
N ILE A 57 -10.79 31.05 1.00
CA ILE A 57 -11.35 31.77 2.14
C ILE A 57 -10.64 33.13 2.30
N SER A 58 -9.34 33.12 2.57
CA SER A 58 -8.53 34.34 2.64
C SER A 58 -7.03 34.02 2.59
N PRO A 59 -6.18 34.98 2.17
CA PRO A 59 -4.72 34.85 2.24
C PRO A 59 -4.19 34.65 3.67
N GLU A 60 -4.90 35.15 4.67
CA GLU A 60 -4.50 35.02 6.08
C GLU A 60 -4.72 33.58 6.59
N GLU A 61 -5.86 32.98 6.25
CA GLU A 61 -6.20 31.59 6.65
C GLU A 61 -5.21 30.56 6.12
N ILE A 62 -4.72 30.73 4.90
CA ILE A 62 -3.72 29.84 4.33
C ILE A 62 -2.34 30.03 4.97
N ASN A 63 -1.96 31.26 5.31
CA ASN A 63 -0.70 31.55 5.98
C ASN A 63 -0.71 30.97 7.40
N LEU A 64 -1.79 31.18 8.16
CA LEU A 64 -1.99 30.60 9.50
C LEU A 64 -1.95 29.07 9.46
N TYR A 65 -2.63 28.45 8.49
CA TYR A 65 -2.59 27.00 8.31
C TYR A 65 -1.17 26.50 8.00
N GLY A 66 -0.45 27.22 7.14
CA GLY A 66 0.93 26.91 6.80
C GLY A 66 1.89 27.07 7.98
N GLU A 67 1.69 28.02 8.88
CA GLU A 67 2.47 28.16 10.10
C GLU A 67 2.14 27.04 11.10
N ALA A 68 0.86 26.76 11.33
CA ALA A 68 0.41 25.66 12.19
C ALA A 68 0.97 24.30 11.74
N LEU A 69 1.04 24.05 10.43
CA LEU A 69 1.65 22.84 9.87
C LEU A 69 3.15 22.74 10.14
N ARG A 70 3.88 23.86 10.11
CA ARG A 70 5.32 23.88 10.37
C ARG A 70 5.62 23.69 11.86
N ASP A 71 4.68 24.05 12.73
CA ASP A 71 4.78 23.98 14.19
C ASP A 71 4.02 22.77 14.80
N LEU A 72 3.56 21.84 13.97
CA LEU A 72 2.70 20.71 14.37
C LEU A 72 3.35 19.76 15.41
N GLY A 73 4.68 19.83 15.57
CA GLY A 73 5.44 19.09 16.58
C GLY A 73 5.69 19.87 17.88
N GLY A 74 5.20 21.10 17.99
CA GLY A 74 5.40 22.00 19.12
C GLY A 74 6.87 22.15 19.51
N HIS A 75 7.14 22.26 20.82
CA HIS A 75 8.50 22.34 21.34
C HIS A 75 9.30 21.03 21.24
N LEU A 76 8.64 19.90 20.94
CA LEU A 76 9.24 18.57 21.00
C LEU A 76 10.03 18.24 19.72
N PHE A 77 9.71 18.90 18.62
CA PHE A 77 10.33 18.66 17.32
C PHE A 77 10.69 19.98 16.61
N PRO A 78 11.81 20.03 15.85
CA PRO A 78 12.17 21.23 15.09
C PRO A 78 11.07 21.63 14.12
N LYS A 79 10.91 22.95 13.89
CA LYS A 79 10.00 23.47 12.85
C LYS A 79 10.24 22.72 11.53
N THR A 80 9.17 22.33 10.85
CA THR A 80 9.16 21.56 9.58
C THR A 80 9.59 20.08 9.64
N SER A 81 10.17 19.58 10.73
CA SER A 81 10.66 18.19 10.80
C SER A 81 9.54 17.15 10.64
N VAL A 82 8.39 17.37 11.28
CA VAL A 82 7.19 16.54 11.14
C VAL A 82 6.72 16.47 9.68
N LEU A 83 6.79 17.58 8.95
CA LEU A 83 6.43 17.63 7.53
C LEU A 83 7.37 16.81 6.65
N TRP A 84 8.66 16.76 6.99
CA TRP A 84 9.63 15.89 6.31
C TRP A 84 9.34 14.42 6.55
N VAL A 85 9.03 14.04 7.79
CA VAL A 85 8.64 12.67 8.13
C VAL A 85 7.37 12.27 7.36
N LEU A 86 6.35 13.13 7.38
CA LEU A 86 5.13 12.91 6.60
C LEU A 86 5.43 12.78 5.10
N ARG A 87 6.31 13.62 4.55
CA ARG A 87 6.69 13.56 3.12
C ARG A 87 7.36 12.24 2.76
N ILE A 88 8.36 11.82 3.54
CA ILE A 88 9.06 10.54 3.30
C ILE A 88 8.09 9.38 3.49
N GLY A 89 7.23 9.44 4.52
CA GLY A 89 6.20 8.44 4.78
C GLY A 89 5.20 8.32 3.63
N LEU A 90 4.75 9.42 3.04
CA LEU A 90 3.84 9.44 1.90
C LEU A 90 4.50 8.89 0.63
N ILE A 91 5.76 9.25 0.37
CA ILE A 91 6.52 8.69 -0.76
C ILE A 91 6.67 7.17 -0.59
N ALA A 92 6.99 6.71 0.62
CA ALA A 92 7.10 5.28 0.92
C ALA A 92 5.75 4.56 0.77
N ALA A 93 4.66 5.13 1.30
CA ALA A 93 3.30 4.58 1.17
C ALA A 93 2.88 4.49 -0.30
N PHE A 94 3.16 5.53 -1.10
CA PHE A 94 2.90 5.53 -2.54
C PHE A 94 3.69 4.44 -3.28
N ALA A 95 5.00 4.33 -3.01
CA ALA A 95 5.82 3.29 -3.62
C ALA A 95 5.34 1.87 -3.24
N ILE A 96 4.97 1.66 -1.97
CA ILE A 96 4.41 0.40 -1.48
C ILE A 96 3.06 0.09 -2.15
N HIS A 97 2.18 1.08 -2.28
CA HIS A 97 0.86 0.93 -2.88
C HIS A 97 0.96 0.46 -4.33
N ILE A 98 1.76 1.17 -5.14
CA ILE A 98 1.99 0.85 -6.54
C ILE A 98 2.70 -0.51 -6.68
N GLY A 99 3.73 -0.75 -5.87
CA GLY A 99 4.45 -2.02 -5.88
C GLY A 99 3.55 -3.22 -5.60
N ALA A 100 2.72 -3.13 -4.55
CA ALA A 100 1.76 -4.18 -4.20
C ALA A 100 0.71 -4.39 -5.29
N ALA A 101 0.17 -3.30 -5.87
CA ALA A 101 -0.80 -3.35 -6.96
C ALA A 101 -0.23 -4.05 -8.21
N VAL A 102 1.02 -3.74 -8.58
CA VAL A 102 1.71 -4.35 -9.73
C VAL A 102 1.98 -5.83 -9.48
N ILE A 103 2.51 -6.20 -8.31
CA ILE A 103 2.83 -7.60 -8.00
C ILE A 103 1.55 -8.45 -7.99
N LEU A 104 0.50 -7.98 -7.31
CA LEU A 104 -0.77 -8.70 -7.25
C LEU A 104 -1.43 -8.80 -8.64
N THR A 105 -1.31 -7.75 -9.45
CA THR A 105 -1.77 -7.75 -10.84
C THR A 105 -1.04 -8.81 -11.67
N ARG A 106 0.29 -8.88 -11.59
CA ARG A 106 1.09 -9.87 -12.32
C ARG A 106 0.75 -11.29 -11.88
N ARG A 107 0.71 -11.55 -10.56
CA ARG A 107 0.32 -12.87 -10.01
C ARG A 107 -1.08 -13.29 -10.45
N ASN A 108 -2.04 -12.36 -10.48
CA ASN A 108 -3.39 -12.63 -10.97
C ASN A 108 -3.45 -12.86 -12.49
N VAL A 109 -2.51 -12.32 -13.27
CA VAL A 109 -2.39 -12.61 -14.71
C VAL A 109 -1.71 -13.96 -14.94
N ASP A 110 -0.63 -14.26 -14.21
CA ASP A 110 0.08 -15.53 -14.31
C ASP A 110 -0.80 -16.71 -13.88
N ALA A 111 -1.57 -16.54 -12.80
CA ALA A 111 -2.54 -17.54 -12.33
C ALA A 111 -3.71 -17.75 -13.30
N ARG A 112 -3.97 -16.82 -14.22
CA ARG A 112 -5.03 -16.98 -15.24
C ARG A 112 -4.62 -17.94 -16.36
N GLY A 113 -3.32 -18.07 -16.68
CA GLY A 113 -2.85 -18.92 -17.78
C GLY A 113 -3.52 -18.64 -19.14
N ARG A 114 -3.27 -19.49 -20.16
CA ARG A 114 -3.90 -19.41 -21.50
C ARG A 114 -5.39 -19.81 -21.53
N ILE A 115 -5.96 -20.23 -20.40
CA ILE A 115 -7.32 -20.76 -20.34
C ILE A 115 -8.27 -19.61 -19.99
N ARG A 116 -8.92 -19.08 -21.02
CA ARG A 116 -10.06 -18.17 -20.89
C ARG A 116 -11.16 -18.96 -20.16
N TYR A 117 -11.54 -18.54 -18.96
CA TYR A 117 -12.57 -19.18 -18.13
C TYR A 117 -13.72 -19.76 -18.97
N HIS A 118 -14.00 -21.06 -18.83
CA HIS A 118 -15.06 -21.78 -19.55
C HIS A 118 -16.49 -21.36 -19.14
N ALA A 119 -16.65 -20.42 -18.21
CA ALA A 119 -17.93 -19.90 -17.78
C ALA A 119 -17.99 -18.38 -17.93
N LYS A 120 -19.12 -17.85 -18.45
CA LYS A 120 -19.45 -16.43 -18.37
C LYS A 120 -19.43 -16.03 -16.90
N ARG A 121 -18.39 -15.28 -16.52
CA ARG A 121 -18.20 -14.79 -15.15
C ARG A 121 -19.43 -13.96 -14.78
N GLN A 122 -20.26 -14.46 -13.87
CA GLN A 122 -21.39 -13.70 -13.32
C GLN A 122 -20.80 -12.64 -12.38
N TYR A 123 -20.74 -11.41 -12.87
CA TYR A 123 -20.31 -10.26 -12.08
C TYR A 123 -21.54 -9.67 -11.39
N LEU A 124 -21.88 -10.16 -10.21
CA LEU A 124 -23.00 -9.58 -9.44
C LEU A 124 -22.65 -8.21 -8.83
N ALA A 125 -21.36 -7.85 -8.70
CA ALA A 125 -20.94 -6.65 -7.95
C ALA A 125 -19.61 -5.99 -8.39
N ALA A 126 -19.05 -6.33 -9.56
CA ALA A 126 -17.85 -5.64 -10.06
C ALA A 126 -18.27 -4.36 -10.82
N ASP A 127 -18.79 -3.41 -10.06
CA ASP A 127 -19.23 -2.10 -10.52
C ASP A 127 -18.05 -1.36 -11.19
N PHE A 128 -18.34 -0.43 -12.11
CA PHE A 128 -17.36 0.26 -12.97
C PHE A 128 -16.06 0.68 -12.25
N ALA A 129 -16.18 1.11 -10.99
CA ALA A 129 -15.09 1.43 -10.08
C ALA A 129 -14.02 0.33 -9.97
N SER A 130 -14.42 -0.95 -9.88
CA SER A 130 -13.49 -2.09 -9.80
C SER A 130 -12.71 -2.32 -11.10
N ARG A 131 -13.26 -1.88 -12.26
CA ARG A 131 -12.61 -2.02 -13.57
C ARG A 131 -11.60 -0.90 -13.82
N THR A 132 -11.87 0.30 -13.33
CA THR A 132 -10.97 1.46 -13.49
C THR A 132 -9.91 1.55 -12.40
N MET A 133 -10.10 0.91 -11.24
CA MET A 133 -9.15 0.93 -10.10
C MET A 133 -7.71 0.58 -10.49
N ARG A 134 -7.48 -0.25 -11.51
CA ARG A 134 -6.12 -0.57 -12.01
C ARG A 134 -5.45 0.60 -12.74
N TRP A 135 -6.23 1.50 -13.29
CA TRP A 135 -5.80 2.66 -14.07
C TRP A 135 -5.80 3.94 -13.23
N THR A 136 -6.78 4.08 -12.33
CA THR A 136 -6.91 5.26 -11.47
C THR A 136 -6.03 5.20 -10.24
N GLY A 137 -5.62 3.98 -9.82
CA GLY A 137 -5.30 3.73 -8.42
C GLY A 137 -6.57 3.50 -7.63
#